data_AF-A0A7Y1XGY7-F1
#
_entry.id   AF-A0A7Y1XGY7-F1
#
_cell.length_a   1.000
_cell.length_b   1.000
_cell.length_c   1.000
_cell.angle_alpha   90.00
_cell.angle_beta   90.00
_cell.angle_gamma   90.00
#
_symmetry.space_group_name_H-M   'P 1'
#
loop_
_entity.id
_entity.type
_entity.pdbx_description
1 polymer ?
#
loop_
_entity_poly.entity_id
_entity_poly.type
_entity_poly.pdbx_seq_one_letter_code
_entity_poly.pdbx_strand_id
1 'polypeptide(L)'
;MANKKLLAAMPDSLTRIVESGYAIWANDDVDTALRARFDSERIPVVGVRHVRVWGLQVDDERVLPGLERTQMPDEEIWEVNLEARNGSRYEFESKLLKPAPEA
;
A
#
# COMPACT_ATOMS: atom_id res chain seq x y z
N MET A 1 -1.26 -24.34 -4.34
CA MET A 1 -0.94 -24.22 -2.89
C MET A 1 -0.28 -22.89 -2.49
N ALA A 2 0.00 -21.94 -3.40
CA ALA A 2 0.60 -20.64 -3.05
C ALA A 2 -0.35 -19.68 -2.31
N ASN A 3 -1.66 -19.78 -2.56
CA ASN A 3 -2.65 -18.81 -2.07
C ASN A 3 -2.89 -18.85 -0.55
N LYS A 4 -2.69 -20.00 0.10
CA LYS A 4 -2.90 -20.17 1.56
C LYS A 4 -1.73 -19.65 2.40
N LYS A 5 -0.53 -19.53 1.81
CA LYS A 5 0.68 -19.04 2.49
C LYS A 5 0.72 -17.51 2.56
N LEU A 6 0.18 -16.84 1.53
CA LEU A 6 0.03 -15.38 1.49
C LEU A 6 -0.97 -14.87 2.54
N LEU A 7 -2.09 -15.57 2.73
CA LEU A 7 -3.07 -15.26 3.78
C LEU A 7 -2.48 -15.41 5.20
N ALA A 8 -1.53 -16.32 5.40
CA ALA A 8 -0.87 -16.51 6.71
C ALA A 8 0.21 -15.45 7.02
N ALA A 9 0.64 -14.67 6.03
CA ALA A 9 1.62 -13.59 6.17
C ALA A 9 0.98 -12.19 6.18
N MET A 10 -0.34 -12.12 6.03
CA MET A 10 -1.08 -10.87 5.99
C MET A 10 -1.12 -10.22 7.38
N PRO A 11 -0.74 -8.94 7.54
CA PRO A 11 -0.80 -8.27 8.83
C PRO A 11 -2.22 -8.22 9.39
N ASP A 12 -2.38 -8.39 10.71
CA ASP A 12 -3.70 -8.36 11.38
C ASP A 12 -4.52 -7.11 11.06
N SER A 13 -3.88 -5.93 10.98
CA SER A 13 -4.53 -4.68 10.61
C SER A 13 -5.17 -4.74 9.23
N LEU A 14 -4.49 -5.37 8.28
CA LEU A 14 -4.96 -5.52 6.90
C LEU A 14 -6.05 -6.60 6.79
N THR A 15 -5.96 -7.67 7.60
CA THR A 15 -7.05 -8.65 7.73
C THR A 15 -8.35 -7.98 8.16
N ARG A 16 -8.31 -7.11 9.18
CA ARG A 16 -9.49 -6.35 9.63
C ARG A 16 -10.03 -5.38 8.58
N ILE A 17 -9.17 -4.79 7.77
CA ILE A 17 -9.58 -3.96 6.63
C ILE A 17 -10.35 -4.80 5.61
N VAL A 18 -9.86 -6.01 5.30
CA VAL A 18 -10.54 -6.92 4.37
C VAL A 18 -11.87 -7.42 4.94
N GLU A 19 -11.92 -7.77 6.22
CA GLU A 19 -13.12 -8.26 6.89
C GLU A 19 -14.21 -7.19 6.97
N SER A 20 -13.83 -5.95 7.30
CA SER A 20 -14.78 -4.82 7.35
C SER A 20 -15.17 -4.32 5.96
N GLY A 21 -14.29 -4.47 4.96
CA GLY A 21 -14.45 -3.90 3.62
C GLY A 21 -14.23 -2.38 3.55
N TYR A 22 -13.77 -1.76 4.65
CA TYR A 22 -13.54 -0.33 4.73
C TYR A 22 -12.23 0.00 5.45
N ALA A 23 -11.61 1.09 5.04
CA ALA A 23 -10.40 1.63 5.64
C ALA A 23 -10.57 3.10 6.02
N ILE A 24 -9.64 3.60 6.82
CA ILE A 24 -9.41 5.03 7.06
C ILE A 24 -7.90 5.28 7.04
N TRP A 25 -7.51 6.52 6.76
CA TRP A 25 -6.10 6.94 6.84
C TRP A 25 -5.53 6.71 8.25
N ALA A 26 -4.35 6.09 8.31
CA ALA A 26 -3.66 5.82 9.57
C ALA A 26 -2.99 7.06 10.15
N ASN A 27 -2.37 7.87 9.29
CA ASN A 27 -1.58 9.06 9.61
C ASN A 27 -1.75 10.12 8.51
N ASP A 28 -1.11 11.28 8.64
CA ASP A 28 -1.16 12.39 7.68
C ASP A 28 -0.07 12.35 6.61
N ASP A 29 0.54 11.18 6.36
CA ASP A 29 1.56 11.00 5.31
C ASP A 29 0.98 11.05 3.89
N VAL A 30 -0.34 11.10 3.77
CA VAL A 30 -1.05 11.25 2.50
C VAL A 30 -1.46 12.71 2.31
N ASP A 31 -1.17 13.25 1.13
CA ASP A 31 -1.50 14.63 0.77
C ASP A 31 -2.97 14.99 1.06
N THR A 32 -3.20 16.18 1.61
CA THR A 32 -4.53 16.63 2.06
C THR A 32 -5.52 16.75 0.90
N ALA A 33 -5.08 17.23 -0.27
CA ALA A 33 -5.96 17.35 -1.43
C ALA A 33 -6.33 15.98 -2.01
N LEU A 34 -5.44 14.99 -1.89
CA LEU A 34 -5.75 13.60 -2.23
C LEU A 34 -6.74 12.98 -1.23
N ARG A 35 -6.51 13.13 0.08
CA ARG A 35 -7.40 12.61 1.13
C ARG A 35 -8.82 13.14 0.99
N ALA A 36 -8.98 14.42 0.62
CA ALA A 36 -10.29 15.05 0.45
C ALA A 36 -11.18 14.39 -0.63
N ARG A 37 -10.60 13.56 -1.50
CA ARG A 37 -11.36 12.80 -2.52
C ARG A 37 -12.07 11.58 -1.94
N PHE A 38 -11.65 11.11 -0.77
CA PHE A 38 -12.17 9.91 -0.14
C PHE A 38 -13.11 10.27 1.00
N ASP A 39 -13.85 9.27 1.48
CA ASP A 39 -14.63 9.45 2.69
C ASP A 39 -13.74 9.57 3.94
N SER A 40 -14.12 10.44 4.87
CA SER A 40 -13.31 10.70 6.07
C SER A 40 -13.45 9.61 7.12
N GLU A 41 -14.53 8.82 7.09
CA GLU A 41 -14.85 7.85 8.14
C GLU A 41 -14.77 6.41 7.62
N ARG A 42 -15.25 6.17 6.39
CA ARG A 42 -15.31 4.83 5.79
C ARG A 42 -14.97 4.85 4.31
N ILE A 43 -13.71 4.62 3.99
CA ILE A 43 -13.23 4.51 2.62
C ILE A 43 -13.49 3.09 2.10
N PRO A 44 -14.25 2.88 1.02
CA PRO A 44 -14.49 1.54 0.48
C PRO A 44 -13.21 0.90 -0.04
N VAL A 45 -13.00 -0.37 0.33
CA VAL A 45 -11.89 -1.19 -0.17
C VAL A 45 -12.41 -2.11 -1.27
N VAL A 46 -11.88 -1.95 -2.48
CA VAL A 46 -12.32 -2.70 -3.66
C VAL A 46 -11.41 -3.88 -4.01
N GLY A 47 -10.23 -3.96 -3.38
CA GLY A 47 -9.32 -5.10 -3.56
C GLY A 47 -8.02 -4.95 -2.79
N VAL A 48 -7.37 -6.07 -2.50
CA VAL A 48 -6.06 -6.12 -1.84
C VAL A 48 -5.16 -7.07 -2.60
N ARG A 49 -3.88 -6.70 -2.76
CA ARG A 49 -2.87 -7.54 -3.42
C ARG A 49 -1.53 -7.46 -2.70
N HIS A 50 -0.77 -8.55 -2.77
CA HIS A 50 0.61 -8.59 -2.30
C HIS A 50 1.54 -8.29 -3.48
N VAL A 51 2.47 -7.37 -3.29
CA VAL A 51 3.39 -6.93 -4.33
C VAL A 51 4.81 -7.03 -3.82
N ARG A 52 5.67 -7.64 -4.64
CA ARG A 52 7.11 -7.61 -4.46
C ARG A 52 7.69 -6.54 -5.38
N VAL A 53 8.26 -5.51 -4.78
CA VAL A 53 8.97 -4.44 -5.46
C VAL A 53 10.43 -4.88 -5.59
N TRP A 54 10.92 -4.97 -6.82
CA TRP A 54 12.31 -5.33 -7.08
C TRP A 54 13.19 -4.09 -7.00
N GLY A 55 14.29 -4.22 -6.27
CA GLY A 55 15.32 -3.20 -6.20
C GLY A 55 15.95 -2.98 -7.58
N LEU A 56 15.96 -1.74 -8.08
CA LEU A 56 16.67 -1.41 -9.30
C LEU A 56 18.16 -1.26 -8.99
N GLN A 57 18.99 -2.08 -9.64
CA GLN A 57 20.44 -1.85 -9.71
C GLN A 57 20.73 -1.09 -11.00
N VAL A 58 21.12 0.18 -10.87
CA VAL A 58 21.60 0.96 -12.01
C VAL A 58 23.11 0.74 -12.11
N ASP A 59 23.54 0.06 -13.18
CA ASP A 59 24.94 0.09 -13.59
C ASP A 59 25.14 1.41 -14.33
N ASP A 60 25.64 2.43 -13.64
CA ASP A 60 26.03 3.69 -14.28
C ASP A 60 27.33 3.41 -15.02
N GLU A 61 27.22 2.89 -16.26
CA GLU A 61 28.34 2.51 -17.15
C GLU A 61 29.31 3.68 -17.44
N ARG A 62 29.05 4.89 -16.92
CA ARG A 62 29.98 6.02 -16.88
C ARG A 62 30.56 6.16 -15.48
N VAL A 63 31.55 5.31 -15.21
CA VAL A 63 32.34 5.30 -13.97
C VAL A 63 32.85 6.71 -13.62
N LEU A 64 32.16 7.41 -12.72
CA LEU A 64 32.75 8.47 -11.92
C LEU A 64 33.50 7.79 -10.78
N PRO A 65 34.83 7.89 -10.70
CA PRO A 65 35.58 7.27 -9.62
C PRO A 65 35.14 7.85 -8.27
N GLY A 66 34.59 7.00 -7.39
CA GLY A 66 34.29 7.34 -6.00
C GLY A 66 32.81 7.38 -5.58
N LEU A 67 31.85 7.06 -6.46
CA LEU A 67 30.45 6.94 -6.04
C LEU A 67 30.10 5.48 -5.69
N GLU A 68 29.67 5.25 -4.45
CA GLU A 68 29.17 3.94 -4.03
C GLU A 68 27.92 3.57 -4.84
N ARG A 69 27.83 2.31 -5.25
CA ARG A 69 26.65 1.78 -5.96
C ARG A 69 25.41 1.98 -5.09
N THR A 70 24.44 2.74 -5.58
CA THR A 70 23.15 2.86 -4.88
C THR A 70 22.35 1.60 -5.15
N GLN A 71 22.29 0.70 -4.17
CA GLN A 71 21.42 -0.47 -4.20
C GLN A 71 20.11 -0.12 -3.52
N MET A 72 18.99 -0.23 -4.25
CA MET A 72 17.68 -0.27 -3.62
C MET A 72 17.38 -1.73 -3.25
N PRO A 73 16.95 -2.03 -2.01
CA PRO A 73 16.59 -3.38 -1.63
C PRO A 73 15.26 -3.81 -2.25
N ASP A 74 15.08 -5.11 -2.44
CA ASP A 74 13.75 -5.68 -2.69
C ASP A 74 12.85 -5.44 -1.47
N GLU A 75 11.58 -5.08 -1.70
CA GLU A 75 10.59 -4.92 -0.65
C GLU A 75 9.32 -5.72 -0.96
N GLU A 76 8.72 -6.31 0.07
CA GLU A 76 7.40 -6.94 -0.01
C GLU A 76 6.38 -6.05 0.68
N ILE A 77 5.42 -5.53 -0.10
CA ILE A 77 4.36 -4.63 0.38
C ILE A 77 2.99 -5.22 0.09
N TRP A 78 2.00 -4.77 0.86
CA TRP A 78 0.60 -5.03 0.57
C TRP A 78 -0.03 -3.75 0.04
N GLU A 79 -0.67 -3.84 -1.11
CA GLU A 79 -1.40 -2.73 -1.72
C GLU A 79 -2.90 -2.92 -1.57
N VAL A 80 -3.59 -1.83 -1.23
CA VAL A 80 -5.02 -1.74 -1.03
C VAL A 80 -5.59 -0.80 -2.08
N ASN A 81 -6.59 -1.28 -2.81
CA ASN A 81 -7.33 -0.50 -3.79
C ASN A 81 -8.51 0.16 -3.07
N LEU A 82 -8.54 1.49 -3.09
CA LEU A 82 -9.58 2.30 -2.50
C LEU A 82 -10.43 2.94 -3.59
N GLU A 83 -11.72 3.09 -3.31
CA GLU A 83 -12.64 3.85 -4.17
C GLU A 83 -12.88 5.25 -3.58
N ALA A 84 -12.62 6.27 -4.39
CA ALA A 84 -12.90 7.66 -4.05
C ALA A 84 -14.39 7.99 -4.22
N ARG A 85 -14.83 9.12 -3.67
CA ARG A 85 -16.24 9.58 -3.73
C ARG A 85 -16.77 9.76 -5.16
N ASN A 86 -15.88 9.98 -6.12
CA ASN A 86 -16.22 10.11 -7.53
C ASN A 86 -16.19 8.78 -8.30
N GLY A 87 -16.01 7.64 -7.62
CA GLY A 87 -15.90 6.30 -8.21
C GLY A 87 -14.53 5.97 -8.82
N SER A 88 -13.56 6.88 -8.76
CA SER A 88 -12.19 6.59 -9.20
C SER A 88 -11.48 5.66 -8.22
N ARG A 89 -10.58 4.81 -8.74
CA ARG A 89 -9.85 3.83 -7.94
C ARG A 89 -8.38 4.19 -7.85
N TYR A 90 -7.81 3.95 -6.67
CA TYR A 90 -6.42 4.29 -6.36
C TYR A 90 -5.80 3.19 -5.51
N GLU A 91 -4.51 2.95 -5.71
CA GLU A 91 -3.72 1.96 -4.99
C GLU A 91 -2.85 2.64 -3.92
N PHE A 92 -2.91 2.15 -2.69
CA PHE A 92 -2.12 2.63 -1.57
C PHE A 92 -1.44 1.49 -0.84
N GLU A 93 -0.26 1.73 -0.28
CA GLU A 93 0.36 0.80 0.64
C GLU A 93 -0.50 0.64 1.90
N SER A 94 -0.67 -0.60 2.38
CA SER A 94 -1.49 -0.95 3.53
C SER A 94 -1.07 -0.23 4.82
N LYS A 95 0.20 0.14 4.97
CA LYS A 95 0.73 0.85 6.14
C LYS A 95 0.14 2.26 6.30
N LEU A 96 -0.36 2.86 5.22
CA LEU A 96 -1.03 4.16 5.24
C LEU A 96 -2.48 4.08 5.74
N LEU A 97 -2.97 2.87 6.01
CA LEU A 97 -4.36 2.58 6.31
C LEU A 97 -4.51 1.84 7.63
N LYS A 98 -5.64 2.07 8.28
CA LYS A 98 -6.11 1.30 9.42
C LYS A 98 -7.57 0.89 9.20
N PRO A 99 -8.06 -0.16 9.86
CA PRO A 99 -9.47 -0.53 9.77
C PRO A 99 -10.37 0.63 10.17
N ALA A 100 -11.44 0.84 9.41
CA ALA A 100 -12.50 1.76 9.79
C ALA A 100 -13.21 1.24 11.06
N PRO A 101 -13.76 2.12 11.91
CA PRO A 101 -14.56 1.70 13.06
C PRO A 101 -15.80 0.90 12.60
N GLU A 102 -16.24 -0.07 13.42
CA GLU A 102 -17.52 -0.73 13.22
C GLU A 102 -18.65 0.30 13.34
N ALA A 103 -19.65 0.18 12.46
CA ALA A 103 -20.82 1.06 12.39
C ALA A 103 -21.89 0.68 13.42
#